data_AF-A0A6J8D5Z6-F1
#
_entry.id   AF-A0A6J8D5Z6-F1
#
_cell.length_a   1.000
_cell.length_b   1.000
_cell.length_c   1.000
_cell.angle_alpha   90.00
_cell.angle_beta   90.00
_cell.angle_gamma   90.00
#
_symmetry.space_group_name_H-M   'P 1'
#
loop_
_entity.id
_entity.type
_entity.pdbx_description
1 polymer ?
#
loop_
_entity_poly.entity_id
_entity_poly.type
_entity_poly.pdbx_seq_one_letter_code
_entity_poly.pdbx_strand_id
1 'polypeptide(L)'
;MGASELLLNLRNWEFVHSAIVADLGNISGILGLDFLSKNEVTINASKGTLSFPNFTVKLLLIRTFRLHVHVYSLPTRYTFRAGPKCLYAGNLGGILEPVNGFQRENHALIPKSVFKTSDTEVVFSVLNPTPNTVILRKNLTVASLQPIEDIMEKNFHRPTSSINEACIIPEHLKSLTDNVFDDLSYEQKSDLEKVISAYSDIFVGPDGKLGRTNLVEHSIITETDRPVKVPPGRLPISQREVAAAEIDKMLKNDIIEPSYSAYAAPIVFVRKSESTTRF
;
A
#
# COMPACT_ATOMS: atom_id res chain seq x y z
N MET A 1 -12.46 28.65 23.24
CA MET A 1 -13.59 28.34 22.35
C MET A 1 -14.61 29.44 22.51
N GLY A 2 -14.89 30.21 21.45
CA GLY A 2 -15.97 31.20 21.46
C GLY A 2 -17.27 30.55 21.01
N ALA A 3 -18.39 30.93 21.64
CA ALA A 3 -19.73 30.62 21.14
C ALA A 3 -20.20 31.79 20.28
N SER A 4 -20.80 31.51 19.12
CA SER A 4 -21.41 32.51 18.24
C SER A 4 -22.72 31.99 17.71
N GLU A 5 -23.69 32.87 17.52
CA GLU A 5 -24.88 32.53 16.73
C GLU A 5 -24.49 32.44 15.25
N LEU A 6 -24.91 31.35 14.61
CA LEU A 6 -24.68 31.05 13.21
C LEU A 6 -26.03 30.92 12.50
N LEU A 7 -26.14 31.63 11.37
CA LEU A 7 -27.24 31.47 10.44
C LEU A 7 -26.91 30.33 9.48
N LEU A 8 -27.63 29.21 9.62
CA LEU A 8 -27.48 28.01 8.82
C LEU A 8 -28.56 28.00 7.75
N ASN A 9 -28.15 27.98 6.48
CA ASN A 9 -29.08 27.82 5.37
C ASN A 9 -29.07 26.36 4.89
N LEU A 10 -30.20 25.67 5.04
CA LEU A 10 -30.41 24.32 4.52
C LEU A 10 -31.46 24.38 3.40
N ARG A 11 -30.98 24.34 2.16
CA ARG A 11 -31.75 24.57 0.93
C ARG A 11 -32.35 25.99 0.87
N ASN A 12 -33.59 26.14 1.31
CA ASN A 12 -34.37 27.38 1.25
C ASN A 12 -34.87 27.80 2.65
N TRP A 13 -34.35 27.16 3.70
CA TRP A 13 -34.76 27.39 5.07
C TRP A 13 -33.57 27.86 5.90
N GLU A 14 -33.79 28.93 6.64
CA GLU A 14 -32.79 29.55 7.50
C GLU A 14 -33.03 29.17 8.96
N PHE A 15 -31.97 28.75 9.64
CA PHE A 15 -31.98 28.37 11.03
C PHE A 15 -30.94 29.17 11.80
N VAL A 16 -31.33 29.76 12.94
CA VAL A 16 -30.39 30.42 13.85
C VAL A 16 -30.02 29.45 14.96
N HIS A 17 -28.73 29.12 15.05
CA HIS A 17 -28.21 28.20 16.07
C HIS A 17 -26.94 28.73 16.72
N SER A 18 -26.86 28.64 18.04
CA SER A 18 -25.62 28.94 18.76
C SER A 18 -24.63 27.80 18.56
N ALA A 19 -23.50 28.06 17.92
CA ALA A 19 -22.45 27.08 17.67
C ALA A 19 -21.13 27.45 18.34
N ILE A 20 -20.36 26.42 18.65
CA ILE A 20 -19.02 26.55 19.23
C ILE A 20 -18.01 26.58 18.09
N VAL A 21 -17.17 27.61 18.05
CA VAL A 21 -16.13 27.74 17.02
C VAL A 21 -14.91 26.90 17.40
N ALA A 22 -14.58 25.95 16.53
CA ALA A 22 -13.41 25.07 16.63
C ALA A 22 -12.77 24.92 15.24
N ASP A 23 -11.46 24.69 15.19
CA ASP A 23 -10.76 24.34 13.96
C ASP A 23 -11.06 22.86 13.63
N LEU A 24 -11.86 22.66 12.58
CA LEU A 24 -12.34 21.35 12.14
C LEU A 24 -11.69 20.91 10.80
N GLY A 25 -10.66 21.61 10.34
CA GLY A 25 -10.01 21.33 9.05
C GLY A 25 -10.97 21.52 7.87
N ASN A 26 -11.22 20.45 7.10
CA ASN A 26 -11.99 20.49 5.85
C ASN A 26 -13.52 20.36 6.03
N ILE A 27 -14.04 20.30 7.25
CA ILE A 27 -15.47 20.11 7.51
C ILE A 27 -16.11 21.47 7.79
N SER A 28 -17.19 21.81 7.07
CA SER A 28 -17.89 23.09 7.23
C SER A 28 -18.57 23.27 8.60
N GLY A 29 -18.83 22.19 9.32
CA GLY A 29 -19.42 22.20 10.66
C GLY A 29 -20.03 20.86 11.03
N ILE A 30 -20.28 20.66 12.33
CA ILE A 30 -20.98 19.49 12.87
C ILE A 30 -22.28 19.98 13.49
N LEU A 31 -23.41 19.45 13.02
CA LEU A 31 -24.72 19.69 13.64
C LEU A 31 -24.96 18.63 14.71
N GLY A 32 -25.08 19.09 15.95
CA GLY A 32 -25.31 18.23 17.10
C GLY A 32 -26.77 17.81 17.27
N LEU A 33 -26.99 16.92 18.25
CA LEU A 33 -28.32 16.47 18.65
C LEU A 33 -29.19 17.60 19.23
N ASP A 34 -28.56 18.64 19.77
CA ASP A 34 -29.19 19.87 20.26
C ASP A 34 -29.92 20.62 19.14
N PHE A 35 -29.28 20.81 17.99
CA PHE A 35 -29.91 21.40 16.82
C PHE A 35 -31.06 20.52 16.29
N LEU A 36 -30.82 19.21 16.21
CA LEU A 36 -31.80 18.25 15.68
C LEU A 36 -33.06 18.18 16.55
N SER A 37 -32.89 18.15 17.87
CA SER A 37 -34.00 18.13 18.82
C SER A 37 -34.77 19.45 18.82
N LYS A 38 -34.07 20.60 18.78
CA LYS A 38 -34.71 21.94 18.72
C LYS A 38 -35.58 22.12 17.48
N ASN A 39 -35.23 21.50 16.36
CA ASN A 39 -35.94 21.62 15.08
C ASN A 39 -36.80 20.40 14.72
N GLU A 40 -37.11 19.55 15.70
CA GLU A 40 -37.98 18.36 15.56
C GLU A 40 -37.58 17.44 14.39
N VAL A 41 -36.28 17.25 14.22
CA VAL A 41 -35.73 16.50 13.10
C VAL A 41 -35.80 15.01 13.34
N THR A 42 -36.32 14.26 12.36
CA THR A 42 -36.35 12.79 12.37
C THR A 42 -35.34 12.20 11.40
N ILE A 43 -34.49 11.29 11.88
CA ILE A 43 -33.50 10.59 11.06
C ILE A 43 -34.07 9.23 10.65
N ASN A 44 -34.28 9.03 9.35
CA ASN A 44 -34.64 7.75 8.77
C ASN A 44 -33.40 7.09 8.14
N ALA A 45 -32.73 6.23 8.92
CA ALA A 45 -31.49 5.57 8.49
C ALA A 45 -31.71 4.50 7.41
N SER A 46 -32.91 3.93 7.30
CA SER A 46 -33.21 2.92 6.28
C SER A 46 -33.43 3.54 4.90
N LYS A 47 -34.08 4.72 4.85
CA LYS A 47 -34.27 5.49 3.61
C LYS A 47 -33.12 6.46 3.33
N GLY A 48 -32.23 6.67 4.29
CA GLY A 48 -31.16 7.66 4.20
C GLY A 48 -31.70 9.06 4.05
N THR A 49 -32.68 9.44 4.86
CA THR A 49 -33.30 10.76 4.82
C THR A 49 -33.40 11.39 6.19
N LEU A 50 -33.24 12.69 6.24
CA LEU A 50 -33.43 13.52 7.42
C LEU A 50 -34.67 14.39 7.17
N SER A 51 -35.72 14.17 7.94
CA SER A 51 -37.02 14.84 7.76
C SER A 51 -37.19 15.89 8.84
N PHE A 52 -37.22 17.14 8.40
CA PHE A 52 -37.73 18.27 9.16
C PHE A 52 -39.26 18.30 9.07
N PRO A 53 -39.95 19.03 9.96
CA PRO A 53 -41.40 19.20 9.88
C PRO A 53 -41.90 19.66 8.50
N ASN A 54 -41.09 20.48 7.81
CA ASN A 54 -41.49 21.16 6.57
C ASN A 54 -40.84 20.58 5.30
N PHE A 55 -39.79 19.76 5.40
CA PHE A 55 -39.06 19.24 4.24
C PHE A 55 -38.17 18.04 4.59
N THR A 56 -37.78 17.28 3.56
CA THR A 56 -36.87 16.14 3.70
C THR A 56 -35.60 16.36 2.91
N VAL A 57 -34.46 16.04 3.53
CA VAL A 57 -33.12 16.07 2.93
C VAL A 57 -32.62 14.64 2.79
N LYS A 58 -32.06 14.29 1.62
CA LYS A 58 -31.38 13.01 1.43
C LYS A 58 -30.02 13.08 2.12
N LEU A 59 -29.74 12.12 3.00
CA LEU A 59 -28.45 11.98 3.66
C LEU A 59 -27.52 11.14 2.80
N LEU A 60 -26.26 11.58 2.73
CA LEU A 60 -25.16 10.69 2.37
C LEU A 60 -24.76 9.92 3.64
N LEU A 61 -25.30 8.72 3.81
CA LEU A 61 -24.93 7.84 4.92
C LEU A 61 -23.57 7.20 4.62
N ILE A 62 -22.50 7.83 5.10
CA ILE A 62 -21.19 7.17 5.15
C ILE A 62 -21.26 6.16 6.30
N ARG A 63 -21.60 4.92 5.99
CA ARG A 63 -21.53 3.83 6.97
C ARG A 63 -20.05 3.53 7.19
N THR A 64 -19.55 3.69 8.41
CA THR A 64 -18.21 3.23 8.78
C THR A 64 -18.35 2.19 9.88
N PHE A 65 -17.77 1.02 9.71
CA PHE A 65 -17.77 -0.03 10.72
C PHE A 65 -16.41 -0.09 11.42
N ARG A 66 -16.40 -0.51 12.68
CA ARG A 66 -15.16 -0.79 13.42
C ARG A 66 -14.96 -2.29 13.51
N LEU A 67 -13.77 -2.74 13.14
CA LEU A 67 -13.38 -4.13 13.25
C LEU A 67 -12.70 -4.37 14.59
N HIS A 68 -13.21 -5.36 15.31
CA HIS A 68 -12.65 -5.82 16.57
C HIS A 68 -12.05 -7.20 16.38
N VAL A 69 -10.89 -7.43 16.98
CA VAL A 69 -10.24 -8.74 16.97
C VAL A 69 -10.58 -9.56 18.20
N HIS A 70 -10.54 -10.88 18.04
CA HIS A 70 -10.42 -11.81 19.16
C HIS A 70 -8.99 -11.83 19.69
N VAL A 71 -8.74 -12.61 20.76
CA VAL A 71 -7.39 -12.73 21.31
C VAL A 71 -6.50 -13.45 20.29
N TYR A 72 -5.42 -12.79 19.86
CA TYR A 72 -4.42 -13.39 18.98
C TYR A 72 -3.02 -13.22 19.56
N SER A 73 -2.24 -14.29 19.56
CA SER A 73 -0.81 -14.27 19.87
C SER A 73 -0.05 -14.44 18.56
N LEU A 74 0.63 -13.37 18.12
CA LEU A 74 1.42 -13.35 16.90
C LEU A 74 2.88 -13.61 17.22
N PRO A 75 3.46 -14.75 16.78
CA PRO A 75 4.88 -15.01 16.91
C PRO A 75 5.73 -13.97 16.17
N THR A 76 7.03 -13.98 16.46
CA THR A 76 8.03 -13.13 15.81
C THR A 76 8.00 -13.25 14.29
N ARG A 77 8.04 -12.11 13.59
CA ARG A 77 8.09 -12.03 12.11
C ARG A 77 7.03 -12.85 11.38
N TYR A 78 5.85 -13.02 12.00
CA TYR A 78 4.79 -13.85 11.48
C TYR A 78 3.66 -13.02 10.89
N THR A 79 3.07 -13.52 9.80
CA THR A 79 1.86 -12.96 9.19
C THR A 79 0.69 -13.91 9.46
N PHE A 80 -0.35 -13.41 10.10
CA PHE A 80 -1.56 -14.15 10.42
C PHE A 80 -2.75 -13.56 9.67
N ARG A 81 -3.66 -14.39 9.16
CA ARG A 81 -4.95 -13.92 8.63
C ARG A 81 -5.96 -13.86 9.78
N ALA A 82 -6.28 -12.65 10.22
CA ALA A 82 -7.35 -12.39 11.17
C ALA A 82 -8.65 -12.13 10.40
N GLY A 83 -9.63 -13.01 10.57
CA GLY A 83 -10.99 -12.78 10.11
C GLY A 83 -11.89 -12.52 11.31
N PRO A 84 -12.28 -11.27 11.63
CA PRO A 84 -13.48 -11.09 12.40
C PRO A 84 -14.68 -11.54 11.56
N LYS A 85 -15.63 -12.21 12.21
CA LYS A 85 -17.01 -12.30 11.71
C LYS A 85 -17.62 -10.90 11.74
N CYS A 86 -17.40 -10.12 10.70
CA CYS A 86 -18.17 -8.91 10.48
C CYS A 86 -19.51 -9.34 9.90
N LEU A 87 -20.57 -9.39 10.71
CA LEU A 87 -21.92 -9.67 10.21
C LEU A 87 -22.34 -8.55 9.25
N TYR A 88 -21.95 -8.67 7.99
CA TYR A 88 -22.31 -7.76 6.93
C TYR A 88 -23.34 -8.44 6.03
N ALA A 89 -24.47 -7.77 5.85
CA ALA A 89 -25.51 -8.18 4.91
C ALA A 89 -25.44 -7.25 3.69
N GLY A 90 -24.82 -7.71 2.60
CA GLY A 90 -24.87 -7.05 1.29
C GLY A 90 -23.65 -7.30 0.39
N ASN A 91 -23.87 -7.31 -0.93
CA ASN A 91 -22.83 -7.41 -1.97
C ASN A 91 -22.12 -6.07 -2.18
N LEU A 92 -21.41 -5.56 -1.17
CA LEU A 92 -20.70 -4.29 -1.27
C LEU A 92 -19.21 -4.50 -1.00
N GLY A 93 -18.36 -3.98 -1.87
CA GLY A 93 -16.93 -3.85 -1.60
C GLY A 93 -16.67 -2.79 -0.54
N GLY A 94 -15.45 -2.73 -0.04
CA GLY A 94 -15.06 -1.66 0.88
C GLY A 94 -13.57 -1.51 1.08
N ILE A 95 -13.20 -0.44 1.77
CA ILE A 95 -11.83 -0.14 2.18
C ILE A 95 -11.67 -0.47 3.66
N LEU A 96 -10.59 -1.17 3.98
CA LEU A 96 -10.12 -1.43 5.32
C LEU A 96 -8.93 -0.51 5.61
N GLU A 97 -9.04 0.30 6.66
CA GLU A 97 -7.95 1.16 7.13
C GLU A 97 -7.62 0.85 8.59
N PRO A 98 -6.34 0.69 8.95
CA PRO A 98 -5.96 0.52 10.35
C PRO A 98 -6.31 1.78 11.17
N VAL A 99 -6.64 1.60 12.45
CA VAL A 99 -6.83 2.76 13.33
C VAL A 99 -5.54 3.57 13.45
N ASN A 100 -5.69 4.89 13.51
CA ASN A 100 -4.53 5.79 13.64
C ASN A 100 -3.71 5.43 14.88
N GLY A 101 -2.41 5.25 14.71
CA GLY A 101 -1.52 4.87 15.81
C GLY A 101 -1.47 3.37 16.15
N PHE A 102 -2.28 2.52 15.51
CA PHE A 102 -2.33 1.08 15.79
C PHE A 102 -0.96 0.42 15.88
N GLN A 103 -0.09 0.70 14.90
CA GLN A 103 1.27 0.15 14.85
C GLN A 103 2.14 0.60 16.03
N ARG A 104 2.03 1.87 16.44
CA ARG A 104 2.83 2.41 17.55
C ARG A 104 2.39 1.82 18.88
N GLU A 105 1.08 1.63 19.07
CA GLU A 105 0.50 1.16 20.33
C GLU A 105 0.57 -0.36 20.49
N ASN A 106 0.40 -1.10 19.40
CA ASN A 106 0.25 -2.55 19.43
C ASN A 106 1.41 -3.31 18.79
N HIS A 107 2.40 -2.62 18.22
CA HIS A 107 3.56 -3.22 17.55
C HIS A 107 3.22 -4.21 16.43
N ALA A 108 2.01 -4.14 15.88
CA ALA A 108 1.52 -4.94 14.77
C ALA A 108 1.11 -4.05 13.60
N LEU A 109 1.24 -4.59 12.40
CA LEU A 109 0.92 -3.94 11.15
C LEU A 109 -0.34 -4.56 10.56
N ILE A 110 -1.25 -3.69 10.12
CA ILE A 110 -2.43 -4.07 9.35
C ILE A 110 -2.36 -3.26 8.05
N PRO A 111 -2.33 -3.91 6.88
CA PRO A 111 -2.28 -3.23 5.62
C PRO A 111 -3.61 -2.50 5.36
N LYS A 112 -3.54 -1.36 4.69
CA LYS A 112 -4.72 -0.82 4.01
C LYS A 112 -5.09 -1.78 2.90
N SER A 113 -6.38 -2.09 2.77
CA SER A 113 -6.81 -3.11 1.80
C SER A 113 -8.18 -2.76 1.23
N VAL A 114 -8.40 -3.09 -0.03
CA VAL A 114 -9.71 -3.02 -0.67
C VAL A 114 -10.23 -4.45 -0.79
N PHE A 115 -11.46 -4.70 -0.37
CA PHE A 115 -12.10 -6.01 -0.50
C PHE A 115 -13.35 -5.88 -1.38
N LYS A 116 -13.58 -6.90 -2.19
CA LYS A 116 -14.84 -7.13 -2.90
C LYS A 116 -15.44 -8.37 -2.28
N THR A 117 -16.50 -8.19 -1.51
CA THR A 117 -17.01 -9.24 -0.64
C THR A 117 -18.34 -9.75 -1.19
N SER A 118 -18.37 -11.01 -1.61
CA SER A 118 -19.59 -11.81 -1.83
C SER A 118 -20.05 -12.53 -0.56
N ASP A 119 -19.12 -12.76 0.37
CA ASP A 119 -19.35 -13.54 1.60
C ASP A 119 -19.62 -12.67 2.82
N THR A 120 -20.13 -13.26 3.90
CA THR A 120 -20.46 -12.50 5.12
C THR A 120 -19.25 -12.26 6.04
N GLU A 121 -18.01 -12.52 5.57
CA GLU A 121 -16.80 -12.42 6.40
C GLU A 121 -15.71 -11.57 5.73
N VAL A 122 -15.10 -10.67 6.51
CA VAL A 122 -13.98 -9.83 6.08
C VAL A 122 -12.71 -10.39 6.70
N VAL A 123 -11.80 -10.92 5.88
CA VAL A 123 -10.51 -11.45 6.32
C VAL A 123 -9.41 -10.45 5.96
N PHE A 124 -8.54 -10.11 6.92
CA PHE A 124 -7.37 -9.27 6.69
C PHE A 124 -6.11 -9.86 7.32
N SER A 125 -4.95 -9.45 6.81
CA SER A 125 -3.66 -9.89 7.32
C SER A 125 -3.19 -8.99 8.46
N VAL A 126 -2.63 -9.58 9.51
CA VAL A 126 -1.92 -8.90 10.58
C VAL A 126 -0.47 -9.38 10.55
N LEU A 127 0.46 -8.44 10.47
CA LEU A 127 1.90 -8.71 10.45
C LEU A 127 2.51 -8.28 11.79
N ASN A 128 3.29 -9.16 12.42
CA ASN A 128 4.19 -8.78 13.50
C ASN A 128 5.61 -8.53 12.95
N PRO A 129 6.04 -7.28 12.75
CA PRO A 129 7.40 -6.99 12.27
C PRO A 129 8.46 -7.11 13.37
N THR A 130 8.07 -7.27 14.64
CA THR A 130 8.99 -7.23 15.78
C THR A 130 9.58 -8.61 16.07
N PRO A 131 10.75 -8.67 16.74
CA PRO A 131 11.35 -9.93 17.18
C PRO A 131 10.60 -10.58 18.36
N ASN A 132 9.64 -9.88 18.97
CA ASN A 132 8.91 -10.32 20.16
C ASN A 132 7.49 -10.76 19.80
N THR A 133 6.92 -11.67 20.58
CA THR A 133 5.51 -12.06 20.42
C THR A 133 4.60 -10.88 20.76
N VAL A 134 3.67 -10.57 19.86
CA VAL A 134 2.66 -9.52 20.05
C VAL A 134 1.32 -10.15 20.40
N ILE A 135 0.66 -9.66 21.45
CA ILE A 135 -0.65 -10.14 21.90
C ILE A 135 -1.70 -9.07 21.62
N LEU A 136 -2.61 -9.36 20.68
CA LEU A 136 -3.80 -8.54 20.45
C LEU A 136 -4.92 -9.02 21.37
N ARG A 137 -5.45 -8.11 22.19
CA ARG A 137 -6.50 -8.44 23.17
C ARG A 137 -7.88 -8.47 22.53
N LYS A 138 -8.79 -9.26 23.11
CA LYS A 138 -10.19 -9.31 22.71
C LYS A 138 -10.80 -7.91 22.75
N ASN A 139 -11.66 -7.61 21.78
CA ASN A 139 -12.38 -6.34 21.62
C ASN A 139 -11.49 -5.14 21.28
N LEU A 140 -10.20 -5.34 21.02
CA LEU A 140 -9.33 -4.29 20.50
C LEU A 140 -9.84 -3.87 19.12
N THR A 141 -10.12 -2.59 18.93
CA THR A 141 -10.42 -2.05 17.60
C THR A 141 -9.14 -1.94 16.81
N VAL A 142 -9.08 -2.59 15.65
CA VAL A 142 -7.86 -2.68 14.86
C VAL A 142 -7.92 -1.91 13.55
N ALA A 143 -9.12 -1.81 12.97
CA ALA A 143 -9.33 -1.17 11.69
C ALA A 143 -10.76 -0.63 11.57
N SER A 144 -10.95 0.35 10.69
CA SER A 144 -12.24 0.82 10.21
C SER A 144 -12.52 0.26 8.82
N LEU A 145 -13.78 -0.09 8.60
CA LEU A 145 -14.32 -0.59 7.35
C LEU A 145 -15.24 0.45 6.73
N GLN A 146 -14.92 0.91 5.52
CA GLN A 146 -15.76 1.83 4.78
C GLN A 146 -16.32 1.13 3.53
N PRO A 147 -17.62 0.78 3.49
CA PRO A 147 -18.29 0.37 2.26
C PRO A 147 -18.09 1.37 1.13
N ILE A 148 -17.91 0.84 -0.07
CA ILE A 148 -17.84 1.59 -1.31
C ILE A 148 -18.99 1.12 -2.20
N GLU A 149 -19.70 2.08 -2.80
CA GLU A 149 -20.82 1.80 -3.71
C GLU A 149 -20.35 1.31 -5.08
N ASP A 150 -19.19 1.80 -5.57
CA ASP A 150 -18.53 1.34 -6.79
C ASP A 150 -17.00 1.32 -6.63
N ILE A 151 -16.40 0.15 -6.86
CA ILE A 151 -14.96 0.08 -7.15
C ILE A 151 -14.84 0.50 -8.61
N MET A 152 -14.65 1.80 -8.84
CA MET A 152 -14.18 2.25 -10.14
C MET A 152 -12.77 1.70 -10.31
N GLU A 153 -12.61 0.69 -11.15
CA GLU A 153 -11.32 0.46 -11.78
C GLU A 153 -10.99 1.76 -12.51
N LYS A 154 -10.19 2.62 -11.86
CA LYS A 154 -9.42 3.59 -12.59
C LYS A 154 -8.54 2.73 -13.48
N ASN A 155 -9.03 2.51 -14.71
CA ASN A 155 -8.17 2.26 -15.85
C ASN A 155 -7.13 3.38 -15.75
N PHE A 156 -5.97 3.08 -15.17
CA PHE A 156 -4.79 3.89 -15.36
C PHE A 156 -4.77 4.13 -16.85
N HIS A 157 -4.89 5.40 -17.26
CA HIS A 157 -5.00 5.75 -18.65
C HIS A 157 -3.93 4.96 -19.38
N ARG A 158 -4.39 3.95 -20.14
CA ARG A 158 -3.59 3.24 -21.11
C ARG A 158 -2.83 4.33 -21.85
N PRO A 159 -1.54 4.17 -22.13
CA PRO A 159 -1.11 4.52 -23.46
C PRO A 159 -1.99 3.65 -24.37
N THR A 160 -3.13 4.17 -24.81
CA THR A 160 -3.85 3.65 -25.97
C THR A 160 -2.98 4.01 -27.17
N SER A 161 -1.83 3.34 -27.26
CA SER A 161 -1.37 2.86 -28.54
C SER A 161 -2.47 1.92 -29.00
N SER A 162 -3.18 2.36 -30.03
CA SER A 162 -4.18 1.64 -30.80
C SER A 162 -4.05 0.12 -30.68
N ILE A 163 -5.09 -0.55 -30.15
CA ILE A 163 -5.23 -2.00 -30.29
C ILE A 163 -5.47 -2.27 -31.77
N ASN A 164 -4.39 -2.54 -32.50
CA ASN A 164 -4.32 -3.25 -33.78
C ASN A 164 -2.87 -3.58 -34.15
N GLU A 165 -2.01 -3.78 -33.16
CA GLU A 165 -0.72 -4.41 -33.37
C GLU A 165 -0.76 -5.75 -32.66
N ALA A 166 -0.35 -6.81 -33.37
CA ALA A 166 -0.17 -8.12 -32.76
C ALA A 166 0.64 -7.95 -31.47
N CYS A 167 0.23 -8.65 -30.40
CA CYS A 167 0.92 -8.62 -29.12
C CYS A 167 2.29 -9.31 -29.30
N ILE A 168 3.30 -8.57 -29.75
CA ILE A 168 4.63 -9.12 -29.98
C ILE A 168 5.35 -9.08 -28.64
N ILE A 169 5.49 -10.25 -28.03
CA ILE A 169 6.34 -10.41 -26.86
C ILE A 169 7.79 -10.25 -27.31
N PRO A 170 8.55 -9.31 -26.72
CA PRO A 170 9.97 -9.17 -27.01
C PRO A 170 10.71 -10.49 -26.79
N GLU A 171 11.70 -10.80 -27.63
CA GLU A 171 12.38 -12.11 -27.61
C GLU A 171 12.97 -12.48 -26.25
N HIS A 172 13.51 -11.50 -25.52
CA HIS A 172 14.07 -11.71 -24.19
C HIS A 172 13.03 -12.15 -23.14
N LEU A 173 11.75 -11.85 -23.35
CA LEU A 173 10.65 -12.21 -22.45
C LEU A 173 9.92 -13.50 -22.85
N LYS A 174 10.21 -14.07 -24.02
CA LYS A 174 9.64 -15.38 -24.43
C LYS A 174 10.01 -16.51 -23.46
N SER A 175 11.17 -16.40 -22.82
CA SER A 175 11.60 -17.34 -21.77
C SER A 175 10.66 -17.41 -20.56
N LEU A 176 9.93 -16.33 -20.27
CA LEU A 176 8.92 -16.29 -19.20
C LEU A 176 7.67 -17.08 -19.57
N THR A 177 7.43 -17.25 -20.86
CA THR A 177 6.22 -17.89 -21.38
C THR A 177 6.42 -19.35 -21.75
N ASP A 178 7.62 -19.73 -22.21
CA ASP A 178 7.93 -21.08 -22.70
C ASP A 178 7.71 -22.19 -21.66
N ASN A 179 7.87 -21.92 -20.35
CA ASN A 179 7.71 -22.92 -19.28
C ASN A 179 6.34 -22.86 -18.58
N VAL A 180 5.56 -21.80 -18.79
CA VAL A 180 4.31 -21.55 -18.04
C VAL A 180 3.09 -21.98 -18.86
N PHE A 181 3.23 -22.08 -20.19
CA PHE A 181 2.12 -22.37 -21.08
C PHE A 181 1.61 -23.81 -21.04
N ASP A 182 2.33 -24.78 -20.48
CA ASP A 182 1.86 -26.16 -20.50
C ASP A 182 0.62 -26.38 -19.61
N ASP A 183 0.45 -25.59 -18.55
CA ASP A 183 -0.63 -25.73 -17.56
C ASP A 183 -1.79 -24.71 -17.73
N LEU A 184 -1.73 -23.84 -18.74
CA LEU A 184 -2.70 -22.74 -18.92
C LEU A 184 -3.70 -23.00 -20.05
N SER A 185 -4.95 -22.58 -19.83
CA SER A 185 -5.96 -22.56 -20.90
C SER A 185 -5.64 -21.50 -21.96
N TYR A 186 -6.16 -21.66 -23.18
CA TYR A 186 -5.94 -20.71 -24.27
C TYR A 186 -6.25 -19.25 -23.89
N GLU A 187 -7.34 -19.02 -23.17
CA GLU A 187 -7.72 -17.69 -22.68
C GLU A 187 -6.70 -17.14 -21.68
N GLN A 188 -6.24 -17.96 -20.74
CA GLN A 188 -5.22 -17.58 -19.76
C GLN A 188 -3.87 -17.27 -20.41
N LYS A 189 -3.50 -18.03 -21.45
CA LYS A 189 -2.30 -17.73 -22.24
C LYS A 189 -2.42 -16.36 -22.89
N SER A 190 -3.52 -16.11 -23.58
CA SER A 190 -3.77 -14.82 -24.24
C SER A 190 -3.72 -13.64 -23.27
N ASP A 191 -4.28 -13.80 -22.08
CA ASP A 191 -4.26 -12.75 -21.07
C ASP A 191 -2.87 -12.54 -20.47
N LEU A 192 -2.11 -13.61 -20.24
CA LEU A 192 -0.73 -13.53 -19.78
C LEU A 192 0.17 -12.82 -20.81
N GLU A 193 0.03 -13.15 -22.10
CA GLU A 193 0.78 -12.49 -23.18
C GLU A 193 0.50 -10.99 -23.23
N LYS A 194 -0.77 -10.58 -23.07
CA LYS A 194 -1.15 -9.17 -22.99
C LYS A 194 -0.48 -8.46 -21.82
N VAL A 195 -0.44 -9.09 -20.64
CA VAL A 195 0.19 -8.50 -19.45
C VAL A 195 1.69 -8.36 -19.64
N ILE A 196 2.38 -9.40 -20.11
CA ILE A 196 3.83 -9.37 -20.33
C ILE A 196 4.21 -8.32 -21.38
N SER A 197 3.44 -8.22 -22.46
CA SER A 197 3.66 -7.21 -23.49
C SER A 197 3.43 -5.79 -22.95
N ALA A 198 2.33 -5.58 -22.21
CA ALA A 198 1.97 -4.28 -21.64
C ALA A 198 2.98 -3.76 -20.61
N TYR A 199 3.68 -4.64 -19.89
CA TYR A 199 4.69 -4.29 -18.88
C TYR A 199 6.11 -4.70 -19.27
N SER A 200 6.37 -4.81 -20.57
CA SER A 200 7.66 -5.25 -21.10
C SER A 200 8.83 -4.36 -20.68
N ASP A 201 8.56 -3.09 -20.37
CA ASP A 201 9.49 -2.08 -19.88
C ASP A 201 9.92 -2.26 -18.41
N ILE A 202 9.15 -2.99 -17.61
CA ILE A 202 9.45 -3.25 -16.19
C ILE A 202 10.48 -4.38 -16.04
N PHE A 203 10.54 -5.29 -17.02
CA PHE A 203 11.49 -6.39 -17.02
C PHE A 203 12.89 -5.91 -17.40
N VAL A 204 13.90 -6.60 -16.89
CA VAL A 204 15.29 -6.32 -17.29
C VAL A 204 15.44 -6.66 -18.77
N GLY A 205 15.79 -5.64 -19.56
CA GLY A 205 16.01 -5.78 -20.99
C GLY A 205 17.20 -6.67 -21.33
N PRO A 206 17.40 -7.01 -22.62
CA PRO A 206 18.53 -7.82 -23.07
C PRO A 206 19.90 -7.15 -22.83
N ASP A 207 19.92 -5.84 -22.60
CA ASP A 207 21.12 -5.11 -22.20
C ASP A 207 21.52 -5.33 -20.74
N GLY A 208 20.66 -5.98 -19.94
CA GLY A 208 20.93 -6.33 -18.54
C GLY A 208 20.99 -5.12 -17.61
N LYS A 209 20.55 -3.94 -18.06
CA LYS A 209 20.61 -2.72 -17.26
C LYS A 209 19.54 -2.73 -16.19
N LEU A 210 19.94 -2.36 -14.98
CA LEU A 210 19.04 -2.16 -13.87
C LEU A 210 18.49 -0.73 -13.91
N GLY A 211 17.21 -0.57 -13.58
CA GLY A 211 16.61 0.75 -13.41
C GLY A 211 17.12 1.47 -12.16
N ARG A 212 16.97 2.80 -12.13
CA ARG A 212 17.24 3.65 -10.96
C ARG A 212 15.99 4.46 -10.64
N THR A 213 15.75 4.72 -9.35
CA THR A 213 14.72 5.69 -8.93
C THR A 213 15.38 7.05 -8.67
N ASN A 214 14.71 8.12 -9.07
CA ASN A 214 15.10 9.51 -8.79
C ASN A 214 14.28 10.13 -7.65
N LEU A 215 13.45 9.34 -6.97
CA LEU A 215 12.51 9.87 -5.96
C LEU A 215 13.19 10.16 -4.62
N VAL A 216 14.19 9.36 -4.23
CA VAL A 216 14.86 9.47 -2.93
C VAL A 216 16.32 9.04 -3.07
N GLU A 217 17.21 9.81 -2.45
CA GLU A 217 18.60 9.40 -2.18
C GLU A 217 18.72 8.91 -0.74
N HIS A 218 19.38 7.77 -0.54
CA HIS A 218 19.53 7.16 0.78
C HIS A 218 20.77 7.70 1.51
N SER A 219 20.57 8.37 2.64
CA SER A 219 21.65 8.80 3.53
C SER A 219 21.90 7.79 4.65
N ILE A 220 23.14 7.32 4.80
CA ILE A 220 23.56 6.45 5.90
C ILE A 220 24.07 7.32 7.04
N ILE A 221 23.39 7.28 8.18
CA ILE A 221 23.83 7.97 9.42
C ILE A 221 24.71 7.01 10.21
N THR A 222 25.98 7.36 10.39
CA THR A 222 26.96 6.60 11.16
C THR A 222 27.00 7.04 12.62
N GLU A 223 27.31 6.14 13.55
CA GLU A 223 27.45 6.48 14.98
C GLU A 223 28.66 7.38 15.27
N THR A 224 29.72 7.27 14.45
CA THR A 224 30.94 8.05 14.60
C THR A 224 31.45 8.52 13.24
N ASP A 225 31.97 9.75 13.18
CA ASP A 225 32.54 10.34 11.96
C ASP A 225 34.00 9.91 11.68
N ARG A 226 34.51 8.91 12.40
CA ARG A 226 35.90 8.44 12.24
C ARG A 226 35.97 7.45 11.06
N PRO A 227 36.72 7.77 10.00
CA PRO A 227 36.79 6.89 8.84
C PRO A 227 37.58 5.62 9.12
N VAL A 228 37.11 4.50 8.57
CA VAL A 228 37.80 3.21 8.62
C VAL A 228 38.37 2.88 7.25
N LYS A 229 39.70 2.76 7.17
CA LYS A 229 40.43 2.45 5.94
C LYS A 229 41.20 1.15 6.09
N VAL A 230 40.73 0.10 5.43
CA VAL A 230 41.41 -1.19 5.36
C VAL A 230 42.10 -1.30 3.99
N PRO A 231 43.42 -1.53 3.95
CA PRO A 231 44.13 -1.69 2.68
C PRO A 231 43.63 -2.94 1.95
N PRO A 232 43.47 -2.90 0.62
CA PRO A 232 43.07 -4.07 -0.14
C PRO A 232 44.15 -5.16 -0.05
N GLY A 233 43.73 -6.40 0.17
CA GLY A 233 44.61 -7.56 0.14
C GLY A 233 45.14 -7.85 -1.28
N ARG A 234 46.24 -8.61 -1.37
CA ARG A 234 46.73 -9.07 -2.69
C ARG A 234 45.78 -10.11 -3.27
N LEU A 235 45.28 -9.84 -4.48
CA LEU A 235 44.52 -10.82 -5.24
C LEU A 235 45.44 -11.85 -5.91
N PRO A 236 45.16 -13.17 -5.77
CA PRO A 236 45.77 -14.21 -6.57
C PRO A 236 45.66 -13.92 -8.07
N ILE A 237 46.64 -14.35 -8.87
CA ILE A 237 46.70 -14.06 -10.31
C ILE A 237 45.42 -14.51 -11.02
N SER A 238 44.92 -15.70 -10.70
CA SER A 238 43.69 -16.26 -11.29
C SER A 238 42.43 -15.45 -11.00
N GLN A 239 42.42 -14.62 -9.96
CA GLN A 239 41.27 -13.79 -9.58
C GLN A 239 41.36 -12.36 -10.10
N ARG A 240 42.52 -11.92 -10.58
CA ARG A 240 42.71 -10.53 -11.05
C ARG A 240 41.89 -10.23 -12.29
N GLU A 241 41.88 -11.14 -13.26
CA GLU A 241 41.10 -10.98 -14.49
C GLU A 241 39.60 -10.98 -14.19
N VAL A 242 39.16 -11.85 -13.28
CA VAL A 242 37.76 -11.89 -12.82
C VAL A 242 37.38 -10.59 -12.10
N ALA A 243 38.27 -10.07 -11.24
CA ALA A 243 38.05 -8.79 -10.56
C ALA A 243 37.88 -7.64 -11.55
N ALA A 244 38.79 -7.53 -12.51
CA ALA A 244 38.79 -6.47 -13.51
C ALA A 244 37.52 -6.52 -14.36
N ALA A 245 37.14 -7.72 -14.85
CA ALA A 245 35.94 -7.89 -15.65
C ALA A 245 34.66 -7.49 -14.89
N GLU A 246 34.55 -7.83 -13.60
CA GLU A 246 33.37 -7.48 -12.81
C GLU A 246 33.34 -5.97 -12.48
N ILE A 247 34.50 -5.35 -12.19
CA ILE A 247 34.61 -3.88 -12.01
C ILE A 247 34.19 -3.15 -13.28
N ASP A 248 34.71 -3.55 -14.44
CA ASP A 248 34.38 -2.93 -15.73
C ASP A 248 32.90 -3.06 -16.05
N LYS A 249 32.30 -4.21 -15.74
CA LYS A 249 30.86 -4.44 -15.88
C LYS A 249 30.04 -3.52 -14.97
N MET A 250 30.43 -3.37 -13.70
CA MET A 250 29.72 -2.47 -12.76
C MET A 250 29.87 -0.99 -13.16
N LEU A 251 31.05 -0.58 -13.63
CA LEU A 251 31.29 0.76 -14.16
C LEU A 251 30.42 1.03 -15.40
N LYS A 252 30.39 0.10 -16.36
CA LYS A 252 29.57 0.21 -17.57
C LYS A 252 28.07 0.29 -17.27
N ASN A 253 27.64 -0.35 -16.19
CA ASN A 253 26.26 -0.37 -15.74
C ASN A 253 25.92 0.76 -14.75
N ASP A 254 26.86 1.69 -14.49
CA ASP A 254 26.66 2.84 -13.62
C ASP A 254 26.27 2.45 -12.17
N ILE A 255 26.75 1.29 -11.71
CA ILE A 255 26.54 0.76 -10.36
C ILE A 255 27.61 1.32 -9.40
N ILE A 256 28.84 1.53 -9.90
CA ILE A 256 29.97 2.08 -9.15
C ILE A 256 30.61 3.22 -9.93
N GLU A 257 31.32 4.09 -9.24
CA GLU A 257 32.12 5.17 -9.81
C GLU A 257 33.48 5.30 -9.12
N PRO A 258 34.52 5.82 -9.81
CA PRO A 258 35.78 6.16 -9.15
C PRO A 258 35.60 7.25 -8.10
N SER A 259 36.16 7.05 -6.91
CA SER A 259 36.08 8.03 -5.82
C SER A 259 37.38 8.13 -5.01
N TYR A 260 37.59 9.27 -4.36
CA TYR A 260 38.69 9.51 -3.41
C TYR A 260 38.17 9.47 -1.97
N SER A 261 37.83 8.28 -1.48
CA SER A 261 37.24 8.10 -0.16
C SER A 261 38.26 7.95 0.97
N ALA A 262 37.96 8.53 2.14
CA ALA A 262 38.66 8.24 3.39
C ALA A 262 38.31 6.84 3.94
N TYR A 263 37.22 6.24 3.47
CA TYR A 263 36.78 4.88 3.79
C TYR A 263 37.27 3.90 2.73
N ALA A 264 37.69 2.69 3.16
CA ALA A 264 37.99 1.60 2.24
C ALA A 264 37.75 0.24 2.92
N ALA A 265 37.16 -0.69 2.16
CA ALA A 265 37.00 -2.08 2.55
C ALA A 265 37.61 -3.00 1.46
N PRO A 266 38.21 -4.14 1.84
CA PRO A 266 38.78 -5.07 0.87
C PRO A 266 37.68 -5.80 0.11
N ILE A 267 37.95 -6.11 -1.17
CA ILE A 267 37.07 -6.95 -1.99
C ILE A 267 37.24 -8.41 -1.55
N VAL A 268 36.13 -9.14 -1.46
CA VAL A 268 36.11 -10.57 -1.16
C VAL A 268 35.44 -11.30 -2.33
N PHE A 269 35.90 -12.51 -2.62
CA PHE A 269 35.29 -13.35 -3.64
C PHE A 269 34.49 -14.48 -3.01
N VAL A 270 33.27 -14.69 -3.50
CA VAL A 270 32.40 -15.79 -3.09
C VAL A 270 32.11 -16.69 -4.28
N ARG A 271 32.34 -18.00 -4.10
CA ARG A 271 31.94 -19.03 -5.07
C ARG A 271 30.47 -19.41 -4.83
N LYS A 272 29.66 -19.35 -5.88
CA LYS A 272 28.28 -19.86 -5.87
C LYS A 272 28.21 -21.32 -6.33
N SER A 273 27.07 -21.97 -6.08
CA SER A 273 26.78 -23.36 -6.47
C SER A 273 27.04 -23.62 -7.95
N GLU A 274 26.70 -22.65 -8.80
CA GLU A 274 26.88 -22.68 -10.25
C GLU A 274 28.32 -22.46 -10.72
N SER A 275 29.32 -22.65 -9.85
CA SER A 275 30.76 -22.39 -10.08
C SER A 275 31.16 -20.95 -10.45
N THR A 276 30.19 -20.03 -10.50
CA THR A 276 30.45 -18.61 -10.76
C THR A 276 31.03 -17.92 -9.51
N THR A 277 32.01 -17.04 -9.73
CA THR A 277 32.65 -16.22 -8.68
C THR A 277 32.16 -14.78 -8.81
N ARG A 278 31.71 -14.17 -7.71
CA ARG A 278 31.25 -12.77 -7.66
C ARG A 278 31.85 -12.07 -6.43
N PHE A 279 31.77 -10.73 -6.39
CA PHE A 279 31.96 -9.99 -5.15
C PHE A 279 30.91 -10.36 -4.10
#